data_AF-A0A6P8YZP5-F1
#
_entry.id   AF-A0A6P8YZP5-F1
#
_cell.length_a   1.000
_cell.length_b   1.000
_cell.length_c   1.000
_cell.angle_alpha   90.00
_cell.angle_beta   90.00
_cell.angle_gamma   90.00
#
_symmetry.space_group_name_H-M   'P 1'
#
loop_
_entity.id
_entity.type
_entity.pdbx_description
1 polymer ?
#
loop_
_entity_poly.entity_id
_entity_poly.type
_entity_poly.pdbx_seq_one_letter_code
_entity_poly.pdbx_strand_id
1 'polypeptide(L)'
;MPRNPRKKVGRKKGYRRFIGRKGKDHSFYNRKKGMIEHPTNDNDSSQVETMKQAQESVSLKDDSLVFHGFGDMEDHKKPARVLSLFDYGISVGRYCLDKLKIAVQCYYSSEIDEKALKLQRYNFGDKVIPLGCIKNITSDMLRSLGNIDILLAAPPCQGFSPANAKRLGLPGENGKLFKELTRILKDLQKINEENNTKLYFLCENVRSMEKEVRAEITRSIGCEPFVHNAKKYGYMKRARLFWNNFPQIEDEENNSNEGGHLGDILSCNRTANVMILPTLTTTYQSQITGKKDRKLPVLDDGKESVLLTVEKERAFGLPTSFTDGADLSIGDRSKLLGQAWCANSMLEIMKPLTKVFKTYD
;
A
#
# COMPACT_ATOMS: atom_id res chain seq x y z
N MET A 1 59.20 -32.62 28.52
CA MET A 1 59.24 -34.09 28.76
C MET A 1 59.61 -34.31 30.22
N PRO A 2 59.24 -35.43 30.89
CA PRO A 2 58.33 -36.56 30.53
C PRO A 2 57.20 -36.70 31.61
N ARG A 3 56.24 -37.63 31.65
CA ARG A 3 55.69 -38.72 30.80
C ARG A 3 54.29 -39.06 31.38
N ASN A 4 53.38 -39.49 30.50
CA ASN A 4 52.07 -40.07 30.79
C ASN A 4 52.19 -41.63 30.74
N PRO A 5 51.23 -42.43 31.28
CA PRO A 5 50.39 -43.18 30.33
C PRO A 5 48.94 -43.55 30.78
N ARG A 6 47.98 -43.17 29.91
CA ARG A 6 46.80 -43.88 29.32
C ARG A 6 46.10 -45.06 30.04
N LYS A 7 44.74 -45.03 30.02
CA LYS A 7 43.85 -46.00 29.30
C LYS A 7 42.39 -45.48 29.11
N LYS A 8 41.78 -45.90 27.98
CA LYS A 8 40.42 -45.62 27.42
C LYS A 8 39.31 -46.42 28.17
N VAL A 9 37.98 -46.23 28.07
CA VAL A 9 37.01 -46.35 26.93
C VAL A 9 35.59 -45.97 27.49
N GLY A 10 34.73 -45.20 26.82
CA GLY A 10 33.51 -45.76 26.17
C GLY A 10 32.25 -44.86 26.25
N ARG A 11 31.58 -44.65 25.09
CA ARG A 11 30.27 -43.97 24.92
C ARG A 11 29.09 -44.93 25.19
N LYS A 12 27.92 -44.42 25.62
CA LYS A 12 26.59 -44.85 25.12
C LYS A 12 25.44 -43.86 25.46
N LYS A 13 24.57 -43.65 24.47
CA LYS A 13 23.25 -42.97 24.52
C LYS A 13 22.22 -43.82 25.27
N GLY A 14 21.20 -43.20 25.88
CA GLY A 14 20.01 -43.88 26.39
C GLY A 14 18.82 -42.95 26.59
N TYR A 15 17.84 -43.04 25.68
CA TYR A 15 16.46 -42.56 25.82
C TYR A 15 15.76 -43.27 26.98
N ARG A 16 14.90 -42.56 27.74
CA ARG A 16 13.88 -43.19 28.59
C ARG A 16 12.47 -42.76 28.14
N ARG A 17 11.69 -43.76 27.72
CA ARG A 17 10.25 -43.75 27.52
C ARG A 17 9.54 -43.83 28.88
N PHE A 18 8.38 -43.19 29.00
CA PHE A 18 7.33 -43.63 29.92
C PHE A 18 6.06 -43.95 29.14
N ILE A 19 5.61 -45.20 29.31
CA ILE A 19 4.33 -45.81 28.96
C ILE A 19 3.41 -45.51 30.17
N GLY A 20 2.10 -45.27 30.14
CA GLY A 20 1.02 -45.34 29.16
C GLY A 20 -0.29 -45.56 29.96
N ARG A 21 -1.47 -45.27 29.39
CA ARG A 21 -2.70 -46.11 29.44
C ARG A 21 -3.95 -45.39 28.90
N LYS A 22 -4.80 -46.20 28.27
CA LYS A 22 -6.04 -45.92 27.52
C LYS A 22 -7.28 -45.85 28.44
N GLY A 23 -8.31 -45.12 27.97
CA GLY A 23 -9.74 -45.27 28.29
C GLY A 23 -10.52 -44.18 27.57
N LYS A 24 -11.10 -44.44 26.38
CA LYS A 24 -12.46 -44.93 26.07
C LYS A 24 -13.60 -43.97 26.43
N ASP A 25 -14.37 -43.66 25.38
CA ASP A 25 -15.55 -42.84 25.24
C ASP A 25 -16.59 -42.97 26.36
N HIS A 26 -17.22 -41.84 26.71
CA HIS A 26 -18.63 -41.79 27.07
C HIS A 26 -19.25 -40.48 26.57
N SER A 27 -20.24 -40.65 25.70
CA SER A 27 -21.25 -39.67 25.34
C SER A 27 -22.09 -39.30 26.57
N PHE A 28 -22.31 -38.00 26.79
CA PHE A 28 -23.47 -37.52 27.53
C PHE A 28 -24.09 -36.35 26.77
N TYR A 29 -25.12 -36.69 26.00
CA TYR A 29 -26.18 -35.77 25.64
C TYR A 29 -26.89 -35.39 26.95
N ASN A 30 -26.97 -34.10 27.28
CA ASN A 30 -27.96 -33.62 28.24
C ASN A 30 -28.59 -32.33 27.73
N ARG A 31 -29.91 -32.40 27.56
CA ARG A 31 -30.78 -31.37 26.99
C ARG A 31 -31.57 -30.79 28.15
N LYS A 32 -31.34 -29.53 28.54
CA LYS A 32 -32.39 -28.58 29.02
C LYS A 32 -31.81 -27.19 29.37
N LYS A 33 -32.38 -26.19 28.68
CA LYS A 33 -32.66 -24.79 29.04
C LYS A 33 -31.85 -24.12 30.16
N GLY A 34 -31.14 -23.06 29.77
CA GLY A 34 -30.80 -21.92 30.61
C GLY A 34 -30.43 -20.74 29.70
N MET A 35 -31.24 -19.68 29.72
CA MET A 35 -30.91 -18.40 29.08
C MET A 35 -29.61 -17.87 29.71
N ILE A 36 -28.64 -17.49 28.87
CA ILE A 36 -27.51 -16.66 29.29
C ILE A 36 -27.36 -15.58 28.24
N GLU A 37 -27.47 -14.34 28.71
CA GLU A 37 -27.44 -13.09 27.98
C GLU A 37 -26.11 -12.90 27.23
N HIS A 38 -26.20 -12.33 26.02
CA HIS A 38 -25.05 -11.87 25.27
C HIS A 38 -24.53 -10.56 25.88
N PRO A 39 -23.21 -10.42 26.15
CA PRO A 39 -22.65 -9.11 26.45
C PRO A 39 -22.70 -8.26 25.17
N THR A 40 -23.45 -7.16 25.23
CA THR A 40 -23.44 -6.10 24.23
C THR A 40 -22.05 -5.48 24.17
N ASN A 41 -21.47 -5.44 22.98
CA ASN A 41 -20.12 -4.95 22.76
C ASN A 41 -20.19 -3.44 22.52
N ASP A 42 -19.79 -2.64 23.50
CA ASP A 42 -19.76 -1.16 23.54
C ASP A 42 -18.77 -0.50 22.54
N ASN A 43 -18.44 -1.18 21.44
CA ASN A 43 -17.46 -0.69 20.44
C ASN A 43 -18.09 0.04 19.24
N ASP A 44 -19.41 -0.05 19.07
CA ASP A 44 -20.13 0.55 17.93
C ASP A 44 -20.36 2.06 18.13
N SER A 45 -20.53 2.49 19.39
CA SER A 45 -20.73 3.89 19.77
C SER A 45 -19.52 4.76 19.45
N SER A 46 -18.30 4.26 19.66
CA SER A 46 -17.06 4.99 19.39
C SER A 46 -16.82 5.26 17.88
N GLN A 47 -17.23 4.34 17.01
CA GLN A 47 -17.14 4.52 15.56
C GLN A 47 -18.18 5.51 15.04
N VAL A 48 -19.40 5.47 15.59
CA VAL A 48 -20.49 6.41 15.26
C VAL A 48 -20.18 7.83 15.76
N GLU A 49 -19.53 7.98 16.93
CA GLU A 49 -19.09 9.29 17.44
C GLU A 49 -17.96 9.90 16.60
N THR A 50 -17.01 9.08 16.15
CA THR A 50 -15.94 9.52 15.23
C THR A 50 -16.53 9.97 13.88
N MET A 51 -17.61 9.31 13.42
CA MET A 51 -18.34 9.69 12.19
C MET A 51 -19.15 10.98 12.33
N LYS A 52 -19.78 11.22 13.48
CA LYS A 52 -20.51 12.48 13.74
C LYS A 52 -19.59 13.69 13.84
N GLN A 53 -18.42 13.54 14.48
CA GLN A 53 -17.44 14.62 14.58
C GLN A 53 -16.85 14.99 13.21
N ALA A 54 -16.70 14.02 12.30
CA ALA A 54 -16.31 14.30 10.92
C ALA A 54 -17.38 15.11 10.15
N GLN A 55 -18.67 14.87 10.42
CA GLN A 55 -19.77 15.62 9.78
C GLN A 55 -19.92 17.05 10.31
N GLU A 56 -19.73 17.28 11.62
CA GLU A 56 -19.85 18.62 12.22
C GLU A 56 -18.70 19.56 11.82
N SER A 57 -17.48 19.02 11.65
CA SER A 57 -16.31 19.82 11.23
C SER A 57 -16.41 20.37 9.79
N VAL A 58 -17.26 19.77 8.96
CA VAL A 58 -17.51 20.18 7.56
C VAL A 58 -18.51 21.33 7.48
N SER A 59 -19.43 21.44 8.44
CA SER A 59 -20.53 22.43 8.40
C SER A 59 -20.14 23.85 8.83
N LEU A 60 -18.96 24.06 9.43
CA LEU A 60 -18.57 25.33 10.06
C LEU A 60 -17.59 26.19 9.24
N LYS A 61 -17.25 25.81 8.01
CA LYS A 61 -16.21 26.50 7.21
C LYS A 61 -16.71 27.19 5.95
N ASP A 62 -18.02 27.25 5.73
CA ASP A 62 -18.60 27.79 4.51
C ASP A 62 -19.45 29.02 4.84
N ASP A 63 -18.79 30.11 5.25
CA ASP A 63 -19.37 31.45 5.13
C ASP A 63 -18.30 32.54 5.25
N SER A 64 -18.39 33.50 4.32
CA SER A 64 -17.61 34.72 4.16
C SER A 64 -16.26 34.63 3.43
N LEU A 65 -16.27 34.97 2.13
CA LEU A 65 -15.36 35.92 1.50
C LEU A 65 -15.83 36.22 0.06
N VAL A 66 -16.49 37.36 -0.11
CA VAL A 66 -16.88 37.92 -1.41
C VAL A 66 -15.73 38.80 -1.91
N PHE A 67 -15.12 38.46 -3.05
CA PHE A 67 -14.16 39.32 -3.74
C PHE A 67 -14.74 39.76 -5.09
N HIS A 68 -14.83 41.07 -5.30
CA HIS A 68 -15.17 41.69 -6.58
C HIS A 68 -13.90 42.10 -7.31
N GLY A 69 -13.83 41.81 -8.62
CA GLY A 69 -13.24 42.73 -9.60
C GLY A 69 -11.94 42.29 -10.31
N PHE A 70 -12.12 41.94 -11.59
CA PHE A 70 -11.26 42.19 -12.77
C PHE A 70 -9.84 41.60 -12.85
N GLY A 71 -9.63 40.78 -13.89
CA GLY A 71 -8.33 40.58 -14.52
C GLY A 71 -7.99 39.12 -14.79
N ASP A 72 -7.95 38.78 -16.08
CA ASP A 72 -7.24 37.65 -16.68
C ASP A 72 -7.88 36.25 -16.60
N MET A 73 -8.07 35.65 -17.79
CA MET A 73 -8.43 34.24 -17.96
C MET A 73 -7.24 33.35 -17.54
N GLU A 74 -7.01 33.23 -16.25
CA GLU A 74 -6.17 32.19 -15.66
C GLU A 74 -7.03 30.97 -15.29
N ASP A 75 -6.86 29.91 -16.08
CA ASP A 75 -7.08 28.49 -15.76
C ASP A 75 -7.96 28.21 -14.52
N HIS A 76 -9.27 27.96 -14.72
CA HIS A 76 -10.26 27.58 -13.68
C HIS A 76 -10.01 26.18 -13.07
N LYS A 77 -8.76 25.85 -12.73
CA LYS A 77 -8.39 24.60 -12.11
C LYS A 77 -8.83 24.61 -10.65
N LYS A 78 -9.61 23.60 -10.26
CA LYS A 78 -10.10 23.42 -8.89
C LYS A 78 -9.16 22.53 -8.07
N PRO A 79 -9.20 22.59 -6.73
CA PRO A 79 -8.52 21.62 -5.90
C PRO A 79 -9.16 20.22 -6.07
N ALA A 80 -8.36 19.17 -5.96
CA ALA A 80 -8.81 17.80 -6.15
C ALA A 80 -9.49 17.24 -4.89
N ARG A 81 -10.59 16.50 -5.07
CA ARG A 81 -11.13 15.57 -4.06
C ARG A 81 -10.73 14.15 -4.43
N VAL A 82 -10.05 13.47 -3.51
CA VAL A 82 -9.40 12.18 -3.78
C VAL A 82 -9.99 11.10 -2.89
N LEU A 83 -10.31 9.95 -3.48
CA LEU A 83 -10.61 8.71 -2.76
C LEU A 83 -9.49 7.70 -3.04
N SER A 84 -8.85 7.21 -1.98
CA SER A 84 -7.83 6.18 -2.04
C SER A 84 -8.38 4.89 -1.44
N LEU A 85 -8.56 3.87 -2.28
CA LEU A 85 -9.02 2.55 -1.88
C LEU A 85 -7.82 1.63 -1.71
N PHE A 86 -7.71 0.99 -0.54
CA PHE A 86 -6.51 0.26 -0.14
C PHE A 86 -5.30 1.19 -0.20
N ASP A 87 -5.21 2.21 0.65
CA ASP A 87 -4.24 3.32 0.55
C ASP A 87 -2.75 2.94 0.77
N TYR A 88 -2.43 1.69 0.41
CA TYR A 88 -1.15 1.01 0.48
C TYR A 88 -0.53 1.10 1.86
N GLY A 89 -1.41 1.13 2.86
CA GLY A 89 -1.13 1.33 4.26
C GLY A 89 -0.60 2.71 4.64
N ILE A 90 0.27 3.32 3.83
CA ILE A 90 1.11 4.45 4.25
C ILE A 90 0.86 5.74 3.44
N SER A 91 -0.24 5.80 2.67
CA SER A 91 -0.69 7.00 1.96
C SER A 91 0.32 7.59 0.99
N VAL A 92 1.02 6.73 0.23
CA VAL A 92 1.98 7.16 -0.80
C VAL A 92 1.31 8.03 -1.86
N GLY A 93 0.04 7.77 -2.19
CA GLY A 93 -0.74 8.59 -3.12
C GLY A 93 -0.85 10.04 -2.65
N ARG A 94 -1.15 10.25 -1.36
CA ARG A 94 -1.18 11.59 -0.76
C ARG A 94 0.20 12.26 -0.80
N TYR A 95 1.25 11.53 -0.41
CA TYR A 95 2.62 12.04 -0.50
C TYR A 95 2.98 12.50 -1.92
N CYS A 96 2.59 11.74 -2.95
CA CYS A 96 2.87 12.10 -4.34
C CYS A 96 2.09 13.33 -4.80
N LEU A 97 0.83 13.48 -4.39
CA LEU A 97 0.03 14.68 -4.69
C LEU A 97 0.65 15.94 -4.06
N ASP A 98 1.09 15.84 -2.80
CA ASP A 98 1.77 16.94 -2.11
C ASP A 98 3.10 17.29 -2.81
N LYS A 99 3.88 16.27 -3.24
CA LYS A 99 5.14 16.48 -3.99
C LYS A 99 4.94 17.09 -5.38
N LEU A 100 3.85 16.75 -6.05
CA LEU A 100 3.43 17.37 -7.32
C LEU A 100 2.77 18.74 -7.12
N LYS A 101 2.67 19.20 -5.85
CA LYS A 101 2.02 20.44 -5.44
C LYS A 101 0.59 20.58 -5.95
N ILE A 102 -0.13 19.47 -6.07
CA ILE A 102 -1.55 19.48 -6.43
C ILE A 102 -2.33 19.86 -5.18
N ALA A 103 -3.17 20.89 -5.27
CA ALA A 103 -4.04 21.30 -4.19
C ALA A 103 -5.12 20.22 -3.96
N VAL A 104 -5.13 19.63 -2.76
CA VAL A 104 -6.09 18.60 -2.36
C VAL A 104 -7.05 19.18 -1.33
N GLN A 105 -8.33 19.26 -1.67
CA GLN A 105 -9.37 19.72 -0.74
C GLN A 105 -9.67 18.66 0.31
N CYS A 106 -9.95 17.43 -0.16
CA CYS A 106 -10.26 16.29 0.68
C CYS A 106 -9.52 15.05 0.19
N TYR A 107 -8.97 14.27 1.11
CA TYR A 107 -8.38 12.98 0.82
C TYR A 107 -9.02 11.91 1.70
N TYR A 108 -9.86 11.08 1.12
CA TYR A 108 -10.52 9.97 1.78
C TYR A 108 -9.72 8.69 1.59
N SER A 109 -9.57 7.88 2.64
CA SER A 109 -8.74 6.68 2.64
C SER A 109 -9.50 5.47 3.18
N SER A 110 -9.57 4.40 2.41
CA SER A 110 -10.09 3.10 2.84
C SER A 110 -8.94 2.15 3.16
N GLU A 111 -8.66 1.97 4.46
CA GLU A 111 -7.61 1.09 4.99
C GLU A 111 -8.10 0.45 6.29
N ILE A 112 -7.66 -0.78 6.55
CA ILE A 112 -8.06 -1.59 7.72
C ILE A 112 -6.88 -2.08 8.54
N ASP A 113 -5.66 -2.07 8.00
CA ASP A 113 -4.47 -2.45 8.76
C ASP A 113 -4.18 -1.37 9.82
N GLU A 114 -4.21 -1.76 11.09
CA GLU A 114 -4.05 -0.84 12.21
C GLU A 114 -2.69 -0.13 12.21
N LYS A 115 -1.63 -0.80 11.74
CA LYS A 115 -0.27 -0.25 11.73
C LYS A 115 -0.13 0.80 10.64
N ALA A 116 -0.73 0.51 9.50
CA ALA A 116 -0.92 1.45 8.41
C ALA A 116 -1.70 2.71 8.86
N LEU A 117 -2.88 2.54 9.46
CA LEU A 117 -3.70 3.65 9.96
C LEU A 117 -2.96 4.50 10.99
N LYS A 118 -2.21 3.87 11.90
CA LYS A 118 -1.35 4.56 12.87
C LYS A 118 -0.29 5.41 12.18
N LEU A 119 0.41 4.87 11.19
CA LEU A 119 1.44 5.61 10.45
C LEU A 119 0.85 6.72 9.58
N GLN A 120 -0.29 6.48 8.94
CA GLN A 120 -1.04 7.47 8.18
C GLN A 120 -1.40 8.68 9.05
N ARG A 121 -1.99 8.44 10.24
CA ARG A 121 -2.32 9.50 11.20
C ARG A 121 -1.09 10.25 11.66
N TYR A 122 0.02 9.55 11.91
CA TYR A 122 1.27 10.19 12.30
C TYR A 122 1.83 11.11 11.21
N ASN A 123 1.82 10.68 9.95
CA ASN A 123 2.42 11.43 8.84
C ASN A 123 1.53 12.56 8.30
N PHE A 124 0.21 12.36 8.28
CA PHE A 124 -0.72 13.27 7.60
C PHE A 124 -1.73 13.93 8.54
N GLY A 125 -1.87 13.48 9.78
CA GLY A 125 -2.86 14.00 10.73
C GLY A 125 -4.27 14.00 10.14
N ASP A 126 -4.96 15.12 10.27
CA ASP A 126 -6.33 15.31 9.79
C ASP A 126 -6.44 15.52 8.27
N LYS A 127 -5.31 15.57 7.56
CA LYS A 127 -5.30 15.74 6.10
C LYS A 127 -5.85 14.52 5.37
N VAL A 128 -5.87 13.35 6.01
CA VAL A 128 -6.40 12.10 5.47
C VAL A 128 -7.60 11.66 6.33
N ILE A 129 -8.75 11.49 5.68
CA ILE A 129 -10.01 11.13 6.33
C ILE A 129 -10.22 9.61 6.16
N PRO A 130 -10.12 8.82 7.24
CA PRO A 130 -10.30 7.37 7.16
C PRO A 130 -11.78 6.98 7.01
N LEU A 131 -12.10 6.17 6.00
CA LEU A 131 -13.42 5.58 5.76
C LEU A 131 -13.53 4.13 6.28
N GLY A 132 -12.40 3.51 6.64
CA GLY A 132 -12.35 2.12 7.10
C GLY A 132 -12.52 1.11 5.97
N CYS A 133 -13.25 0.03 6.24
CA CYS A 133 -13.37 -1.12 5.33
C CYS A 133 -14.13 -0.77 4.04
N ILE A 134 -13.54 -1.10 2.89
CA ILE A 134 -14.14 -0.89 1.56
C ILE A 134 -15.54 -1.49 1.41
N LYS A 135 -15.81 -2.61 2.09
CA LYS A 135 -17.12 -3.30 2.05
C LYS A 135 -18.25 -2.46 2.65
N ASN A 136 -17.93 -1.49 3.49
CA ASN A 136 -18.91 -0.63 4.16
C ASN A 136 -19.19 0.66 3.36
N ILE A 137 -18.46 0.90 2.26
CA ILE A 137 -18.63 2.09 1.43
C ILE A 137 -19.85 1.88 0.52
N THR A 138 -20.95 2.53 0.85
CA THR A 138 -22.20 2.51 0.07
C THR A 138 -22.22 3.62 -0.97
N SER A 139 -23.09 3.49 -1.99
CA SER A 139 -23.26 4.52 -3.01
C SER A 139 -23.78 5.84 -2.41
N ASP A 140 -24.62 5.79 -1.37
CA ASP A 140 -25.10 6.97 -0.65
C ASP A 140 -23.96 7.68 0.09
N MET A 141 -23.06 6.90 0.71
CA MET A 141 -21.86 7.44 1.31
C MET A 141 -21.02 8.16 0.25
N LEU A 142 -20.75 7.53 -0.90
CA LEU A 142 -20.00 8.16 -2.00
C LEU A 142 -20.63 9.48 -2.45
N ARG A 143 -21.97 9.58 -2.52
CA ARG A 143 -22.67 10.83 -2.83
C ARG A 143 -22.48 11.89 -1.74
N SER A 144 -22.49 11.48 -0.47
CA SER A 144 -22.27 12.38 0.67
C SER A 144 -20.82 12.90 0.79
N LEU A 145 -19.83 12.14 0.28
CA LEU A 145 -18.43 12.57 0.22
C LEU A 145 -18.19 13.69 -0.80
N GLY A 146 -19.23 14.11 -1.52
CA GLY A 146 -19.20 15.07 -2.62
C GLY A 146 -18.56 14.50 -3.89
N ASN A 147 -18.38 15.36 -4.89
CA ASN A 147 -17.88 14.92 -6.19
C ASN A 147 -16.39 14.55 -6.13
N ILE A 148 -16.08 13.26 -6.11
CA ILE A 148 -14.71 12.75 -6.17
C ILE A 148 -14.15 12.99 -7.57
N ASP A 149 -12.94 13.54 -7.65
CA ASP A 149 -12.27 13.82 -8.92
C ASP A 149 -11.18 12.80 -9.24
N ILE A 150 -10.54 12.22 -8.20
CA ILE A 150 -9.46 11.24 -8.36
C ILE A 150 -9.74 9.99 -7.52
N LEU A 151 -9.73 8.82 -8.16
CA LEU A 151 -9.75 7.52 -7.50
C LEU A 151 -8.36 6.87 -7.59
N LEU A 152 -7.72 6.60 -6.45
CA LEU A 152 -6.50 5.82 -6.36
C LEU A 152 -6.84 4.43 -5.82
N ALA A 153 -6.36 3.38 -6.47
CA ALA A 153 -6.73 2.01 -6.15
C ALA A 153 -5.61 1.00 -6.31
N ALA A 154 -5.66 0.01 -5.43
CA ALA A 154 -4.46 -0.62 -4.92
C ALA A 154 -4.71 -2.04 -4.34
N PRO A 155 -5.51 -2.89 -4.99
CA PRO A 155 -6.03 -4.09 -4.35
C PRO A 155 -4.91 -5.06 -3.94
N PRO A 156 -5.08 -5.78 -2.81
CA PRO A 156 -4.05 -6.67 -2.29
C PRO A 156 -3.68 -7.77 -3.30
N CYS A 157 -2.41 -7.75 -3.72
CA CYS A 157 -1.91 -8.62 -4.80
C CYS A 157 -1.62 -10.07 -4.38
N GLN A 158 -1.74 -10.40 -3.09
CA GLN A 158 -1.38 -11.72 -2.55
C GLN A 158 -2.18 -12.86 -3.21
N GLY A 159 -3.40 -12.59 -3.67
CA GLY A 159 -4.25 -13.56 -4.37
C GLY A 159 -3.91 -13.75 -5.84
N PHE A 160 -3.10 -12.86 -6.41
CA PHE A 160 -2.81 -12.80 -7.85
C PHE A 160 -1.32 -13.00 -8.16
N SER A 161 -0.44 -12.86 -7.16
CA SER A 161 1.00 -13.02 -7.33
C SER A 161 1.41 -14.50 -7.34
N PRO A 162 2.16 -14.97 -8.34
CA PRO A 162 2.75 -16.32 -8.33
C PRO A 162 3.72 -16.57 -7.17
N ALA A 163 4.24 -15.50 -6.54
CA ALA A 163 5.09 -15.61 -5.35
C ALA A 163 4.32 -16.18 -4.14
N ASN A 164 2.98 -16.16 -4.16
CA ASN A 164 2.15 -16.85 -3.20
C ASN A 164 1.72 -18.22 -3.74
N ALA A 165 2.23 -19.30 -3.14
CA ALA A 165 1.86 -20.67 -3.50
C ALA A 165 0.40 -21.01 -3.15
N LYS A 166 -0.24 -20.27 -2.22
CA LYS A 166 -1.64 -20.47 -1.79
C LYS A 166 -2.62 -19.52 -2.50
N ARG A 167 -2.23 -18.97 -3.65
CA ARG A 167 -3.08 -18.01 -4.37
C ARG A 167 -4.36 -18.69 -4.85
N LEU A 168 -5.49 -18.01 -4.65
CA LEU A 168 -6.82 -18.47 -5.09
C LEU A 168 -7.37 -17.66 -6.27
N GLY A 169 -6.63 -16.65 -6.76
CA GLY A 169 -7.09 -15.78 -7.83
C GLY A 169 -8.36 -15.01 -7.46
N LEU A 170 -9.22 -14.82 -8.47
CA LEU A 170 -10.49 -14.10 -8.37
C LEU A 170 -11.57 -14.80 -7.52
N PRO A 171 -11.59 -16.14 -7.41
CA PRO A 171 -12.45 -16.83 -6.44
C PRO A 171 -12.12 -16.54 -4.96
N GLY A 172 -10.91 -16.07 -4.66
CA GLY A 172 -10.47 -15.79 -3.29
C GLY A 172 -10.99 -14.47 -2.71
N GLU A 173 -10.73 -14.23 -1.42
CA GLU A 173 -11.07 -12.97 -0.73
C GLU A 173 -10.53 -11.73 -1.45
N ASN A 174 -9.32 -11.80 -2.04
CA ASN A 174 -8.75 -10.68 -2.80
C ASN A 174 -9.52 -10.38 -4.09
N GLY A 175 -10.16 -11.38 -4.70
CA GLY A 175 -11.07 -11.17 -5.82
C GLY A 175 -12.39 -10.52 -5.39
N LYS A 176 -12.89 -10.83 -4.20
CA LYS A 176 -14.04 -10.10 -3.61
C LYS A 176 -13.72 -8.63 -3.40
N LEU A 177 -12.52 -8.32 -2.88
CA LEU A 177 -12.05 -6.93 -2.75
C LEU A 177 -11.94 -6.22 -4.10
N PHE A 178 -11.51 -6.92 -5.15
CA PHE A 178 -11.50 -6.37 -6.50
C PHE A 178 -12.91 -6.10 -7.06
N LYS A 179 -13.90 -6.95 -6.71
CA LYS A 179 -15.31 -6.69 -7.05
C LYS A 179 -15.84 -5.44 -6.37
N GLU A 180 -15.51 -5.22 -5.09
CA GLU A 180 -15.86 -3.98 -4.39
C GLU A 180 -15.22 -2.74 -5.03
N LEU A 181 -13.95 -2.83 -5.41
CA LEU A 181 -13.28 -1.77 -6.17
C LEU A 181 -14.02 -1.44 -7.48
N THR A 182 -14.39 -2.48 -8.24
CA THR A 182 -15.11 -2.30 -9.51
C THR A 182 -16.49 -1.70 -9.29
N ARG A 183 -17.18 -2.08 -8.21
CA ARG A 183 -18.48 -1.50 -7.81
C ARG A 183 -18.32 0.00 -7.53
N ILE A 184 -17.35 0.38 -6.68
CA ILE A 184 -17.11 1.79 -6.33
C ILE A 184 -16.68 2.61 -7.54
N LEU A 185 -15.82 2.07 -8.41
CA LEU A 185 -15.41 2.76 -9.64
C LEU A 185 -16.63 3.09 -10.52
N LYS A 186 -17.54 2.13 -10.72
CA LYS A 186 -18.77 2.33 -11.52
C LYS A 186 -19.73 3.32 -10.86
N ASP A 187 -19.89 3.24 -9.53
CA ASP A 187 -20.73 4.17 -8.79
C ASP A 187 -20.19 5.60 -8.90
N LEU A 188 -18.88 5.79 -8.77
CA LEU A 188 -18.24 7.09 -8.96
C LEU A 188 -18.38 7.59 -10.40
N GLN A 189 -18.13 6.75 -11.41
CA GLN A 189 -18.33 7.11 -12.81
C GLN A 189 -19.75 7.64 -13.06
N LYS A 190 -20.77 6.93 -12.55
CA LYS A 190 -22.16 7.35 -12.65
C LYS A 190 -22.44 8.67 -11.94
N ILE A 191 -21.93 8.86 -10.72
CA ILE A 191 -22.08 10.12 -9.97
C ILE A 191 -21.41 11.28 -10.73
N ASN A 192 -20.22 11.06 -11.26
CA ASN A 192 -19.49 12.06 -12.03
C ASN A 192 -20.22 12.42 -13.35
N GLU A 193 -20.78 11.43 -14.05
CA GLU A 193 -21.64 11.62 -15.23
C GLU A 193 -22.88 12.45 -14.90
N GLU A 194 -23.60 12.11 -13.81
CA GLU A 194 -24.77 12.86 -13.32
C GLU A 194 -24.42 14.32 -12.98
N ASN A 195 -23.23 14.56 -12.42
CA ASN A 195 -22.73 15.88 -12.07
C ASN A 195 -22.04 16.62 -13.23
N ASN A 196 -21.98 16.03 -14.43
CA ASN A 196 -21.23 16.56 -15.58
C ASN A 196 -19.75 16.89 -15.24
N THR A 197 -19.09 16.00 -14.50
CA THR A 197 -17.68 16.10 -14.14
C THR A 197 -16.90 14.87 -14.60
N LYS A 198 -15.57 14.96 -14.63
CA LYS A 198 -14.71 13.87 -15.05
C LYS A 198 -14.04 13.21 -13.85
N LEU A 199 -14.19 11.89 -13.75
CA LEU A 199 -13.42 11.08 -12.80
C LEU A 199 -12.09 10.66 -13.43
N TYR A 200 -10.99 10.91 -12.73
CA TYR A 200 -9.69 10.33 -13.03
C TYR A 200 -9.44 9.15 -12.10
N PHE A 201 -8.94 8.03 -12.61
CA PHE A 201 -8.63 6.88 -11.77
C PHE A 201 -7.26 6.29 -12.09
N LEU A 202 -6.65 5.66 -11.09
CA LEU A 202 -5.43 4.88 -11.20
C LEU A 202 -5.59 3.60 -10.39
N CYS A 203 -5.52 2.45 -11.05
CA CYS A 203 -5.46 1.15 -10.39
C CYS A 203 -4.11 0.49 -10.67
N GLU A 204 -3.46 -0.03 -9.63
CA GLU A 204 -2.19 -0.75 -9.74
C GLU A 204 -2.32 -2.21 -9.31
N ASN A 205 -1.60 -3.11 -10.00
CA ASN A 205 -1.42 -4.47 -9.51
C ASN A 205 -0.17 -5.15 -10.09
N VAL A 206 0.18 -6.33 -9.59
CA VAL A 206 1.40 -7.08 -9.96
C VAL A 206 1.40 -7.50 -11.43
N ARG A 207 2.50 -7.22 -12.13
CA ARG A 207 2.70 -7.64 -13.53
C ARG A 207 2.63 -9.16 -13.72
N SER A 208 3.07 -9.91 -12.72
CA SER A 208 3.18 -11.37 -12.77
C SER A 208 1.84 -12.12 -12.64
N MET A 209 0.71 -11.42 -12.54
CA MET A 209 -0.61 -12.06 -12.49
C MET A 209 -0.89 -12.92 -13.74
N GLU A 210 -1.74 -13.94 -13.56
CA GLU A 210 -2.22 -14.83 -14.62
C GLU A 210 -2.95 -14.04 -15.72
N LYS A 211 -2.88 -14.50 -16.96
CA LYS A 211 -3.36 -13.75 -18.12
C LYS A 211 -4.88 -13.59 -18.10
N GLU A 212 -5.58 -14.63 -17.66
CA GLU A 212 -7.03 -14.70 -17.55
C GLU A 212 -7.53 -13.72 -16.49
N VAL A 213 -6.86 -13.69 -15.33
CA VAL A 213 -7.12 -12.71 -14.26
C VAL A 213 -6.91 -11.29 -14.76
N ARG A 214 -5.81 -11.04 -15.49
CA ARG A 214 -5.54 -9.72 -16.08
C ARG A 214 -6.65 -9.31 -17.04
N ALA A 215 -7.08 -10.21 -17.92
CA ALA A 215 -8.13 -9.93 -18.89
C ALA A 215 -9.47 -9.60 -18.22
N GLU A 216 -9.81 -10.27 -17.11
CA GLU A 216 -11.01 -9.94 -16.33
C GLU A 216 -10.90 -8.58 -15.63
N ILE A 217 -9.75 -8.26 -15.04
CA ILE A 217 -9.48 -6.95 -14.44
C ILE A 217 -9.59 -5.84 -15.48
N THR A 218 -8.92 -6.00 -16.63
CA THR A 218 -8.98 -5.08 -17.77
C THR A 218 -10.42 -4.85 -18.24
N ARG A 219 -11.19 -5.92 -18.40
CA ARG A 219 -12.61 -5.83 -18.80
C ARG A 219 -13.46 -5.10 -17.75
N SER A 220 -13.19 -5.32 -16.47
CA SER A 220 -13.95 -4.73 -15.36
C SER A 220 -13.66 -3.24 -15.18
N ILE A 221 -12.42 -2.82 -15.38
CA ILE A 221 -11.99 -1.41 -15.30
C ILE A 221 -12.33 -0.64 -16.58
N GLY A 222 -12.29 -1.31 -17.74
CA GLY A 222 -12.66 -0.72 -19.03
C GLY A 222 -11.54 -0.02 -19.79
N CYS A 223 -10.27 -0.21 -19.40
CA CYS A 223 -9.10 0.26 -20.16
C CYS A 223 -7.96 -0.77 -20.15
N GLU A 224 -7.04 -0.66 -21.10
CA GLU A 224 -5.85 -1.53 -21.14
C GLU A 224 -4.78 -1.04 -20.17
N PRO A 225 -4.07 -1.95 -19.47
CA PRO A 225 -2.97 -1.55 -18.61
C PRO A 225 -1.70 -1.29 -19.41
N PHE A 226 -0.90 -0.36 -18.92
CA PHE A 226 0.50 -0.26 -19.33
C PHE A 226 1.42 -0.81 -18.23
N VAL A 227 2.62 -1.23 -18.64
CA VAL A 227 3.64 -1.71 -17.72
C VAL A 227 4.58 -0.57 -17.39
N HIS A 228 4.74 -0.27 -16.11
CA HIS A 228 5.77 0.64 -15.62
C HIS A 228 6.69 -0.10 -14.66
N ASN A 229 8.00 0.15 -14.79
CA ASN A 229 9.02 -0.44 -13.94
C ASN A 229 9.79 0.65 -13.20
N ALA A 230 9.79 0.58 -11.88
CA ALA A 230 10.51 1.53 -11.02
C ALA A 230 12.01 1.65 -11.35
N LYS A 231 12.60 0.67 -12.06
CA LYS A 231 13.97 0.75 -12.58
C LYS A 231 14.24 2.02 -13.40
N LYS A 232 13.25 2.54 -14.13
CA LYS A 232 13.46 3.71 -15.01
C LYS A 232 13.68 5.01 -14.22
N TYR A 233 13.15 5.09 -13.00
CA TYR A 233 13.14 6.32 -12.19
C TYR A 233 13.62 6.08 -10.75
N GLY A 234 14.32 4.99 -10.50
CA GLY A 234 14.67 4.59 -9.14
C GLY A 234 15.61 3.40 -9.10
N TYR A 235 15.72 2.84 -7.90
CA TYR A 235 16.85 2.00 -7.51
C TYR A 235 16.55 0.49 -7.54
N MET A 236 15.33 0.10 -7.95
CA MET A 236 14.86 -1.28 -7.90
C MET A 236 14.10 -1.73 -9.14
N LYS A 237 14.21 -3.02 -9.46
CA LYS A 237 13.32 -3.68 -10.42
C LYS A 237 11.96 -3.89 -9.73
N ARG A 238 10.93 -3.12 -10.11
CA ARG A 238 9.55 -3.30 -9.63
C ARG A 238 8.58 -3.01 -10.77
N ALA A 239 8.38 -4.01 -11.63
CA ALA A 239 7.41 -3.92 -12.73
C ALA A 239 5.99 -4.17 -12.21
N ARG A 240 5.06 -3.27 -12.53
CA ARG A 240 3.64 -3.33 -12.19
C ARG A 240 2.79 -2.96 -13.40
N LEU A 241 1.52 -3.35 -13.34
CA LEU A 241 0.48 -2.98 -14.30
C LEU A 241 -0.31 -1.82 -13.73
N PHE A 242 -0.59 -0.83 -14.57
CA PHE A 242 -1.35 0.35 -14.23
C PHE A 242 -2.48 0.54 -15.21
N TRP A 243 -3.69 0.64 -14.70
CA TRP A 243 -4.90 1.03 -15.43
C TRP A 243 -5.25 2.45 -15.04
N ASN A 244 -5.32 3.37 -16.01
CA ASN A 244 -5.75 4.74 -15.75
C ASN A 244 -6.46 5.35 -16.97
N ASN A 245 -7.02 6.53 -16.77
CA ASN A 245 -7.58 7.38 -17.81
C ASN A 245 -6.97 8.80 -17.75
N PHE A 246 -5.72 8.91 -17.28
CA PHE A 246 -5.04 10.18 -17.15
C PHE A 246 -4.76 10.80 -18.53
N PRO A 247 -4.66 12.14 -18.62
CA PRO A 247 -4.27 12.77 -19.86
C PRO A 247 -2.92 12.23 -20.33
N GLN A 248 -2.80 11.92 -21.62
CA GLN A 248 -1.50 11.64 -22.21
C GLN A 248 -0.72 12.96 -22.22
N ILE A 249 0.46 12.97 -21.63
CA ILE A 249 1.43 14.02 -21.91
C ILE A 249 2.21 13.51 -23.11
N GLU A 250 2.28 14.29 -24.19
CA GLU A 250 3.29 14.07 -25.22
C GLU A 250 4.64 14.06 -24.50
N ASP A 251 5.31 12.91 -24.49
CA ASP A 251 6.64 12.79 -23.92
C ASP A 251 7.48 13.87 -24.58
N GLU A 252 7.83 14.93 -23.84
CA GLU A 252 8.97 15.74 -24.25
C GLU A 252 10.11 14.76 -24.39
N GLU A 253 10.61 14.59 -25.62
CA GLU A 253 11.74 13.73 -25.97
C GLU A 253 12.96 14.17 -25.16
N ASN A 254 13.03 13.74 -23.91
CA ASN A 254 14.13 13.97 -23.00
C ASN A 254 14.66 12.60 -22.57
N ASN A 255 15.49 12.08 -23.47
CA ASN A 255 16.83 11.56 -23.23
C ASN A 255 17.09 10.91 -21.86
N SER A 256 17.44 9.62 -21.92
CA SER A 256 18.37 8.97 -20.99
C SER A 256 18.10 9.13 -19.49
N ASN A 257 16.86 8.94 -19.02
CA ASN A 257 16.67 8.62 -17.59
C ASN A 257 17.14 7.18 -17.33
N GLU A 258 18.45 7.02 -17.17
CA GLU A 258 19.02 5.86 -16.51
C GLU A 258 18.68 5.99 -15.02
N GLY A 259 17.85 5.07 -14.51
CA GLY A 259 17.47 5.10 -13.10
C GLY A 259 18.69 5.05 -12.17
N GLY A 260 18.52 5.58 -10.96
CA GLY A 260 19.63 5.70 -10.00
C GLY A 260 20.26 4.37 -9.59
N HIS A 261 21.49 4.47 -9.07
CA HIS A 261 22.25 3.33 -8.59
C HIS A 261 22.02 3.13 -7.10
N LEU A 262 22.08 1.87 -6.65
CA LEU A 262 21.92 1.56 -5.23
C LEU A 262 22.89 2.38 -4.35
N GLY A 263 24.10 2.65 -4.82
CA GLY A 263 25.09 3.44 -4.10
C GLY A 263 24.59 4.84 -3.68
N ASP A 264 23.68 5.43 -4.46
CA ASP A 264 23.19 6.81 -4.25
C ASP A 264 22.27 6.93 -3.02
N ILE A 265 21.75 5.82 -2.50
CA ILE A 265 20.78 5.80 -1.41
C ILE A 265 21.30 5.19 -0.10
N LEU A 266 22.53 4.64 -0.10
CA LEU A 266 23.11 4.00 1.06
C LEU A 266 23.52 5.02 2.13
N SER A 267 23.58 4.56 3.38
CA SER A 267 24.08 5.37 4.49
C SER A 267 25.61 5.45 4.45
N CYS A 268 26.20 6.34 5.25
CA CYS A 268 27.65 6.51 5.32
C CYS A 268 28.37 5.18 5.63
N ASN A 269 29.56 5.01 5.04
CA ASN A 269 30.43 3.84 5.18
C ASN A 269 29.87 2.51 4.64
N ARG A 270 28.73 2.52 3.94
CA ARG A 270 28.16 1.34 3.27
C ARG A 270 28.30 1.48 1.76
N THR A 271 28.63 0.38 1.07
CA THR A 271 28.83 0.38 -0.38
C THR A 271 27.91 -0.63 -1.07
N ALA A 272 27.55 -0.36 -2.32
CA ALA A 272 26.63 -1.21 -3.07
C ALA A 272 27.36 -2.48 -3.57
N ASN A 273 26.80 -3.65 -3.27
CA ASN A 273 27.23 -4.94 -3.82
C ASN A 273 26.53 -5.26 -5.16
N VAL A 274 25.48 -4.50 -5.49
CA VAL A 274 24.73 -4.58 -6.75
C VAL A 274 24.37 -3.19 -7.25
N MET A 275 24.30 -3.01 -8.57
CA MET A 275 23.90 -1.72 -9.16
C MET A 275 22.41 -1.40 -8.93
N ILE A 276 21.55 -2.42 -9.01
CA ILE A 276 20.11 -2.26 -8.90
C ILE A 276 19.49 -3.36 -8.05
N LEU A 277 18.54 -2.97 -7.20
CA LEU A 277 17.85 -3.89 -6.31
C LEU A 277 16.87 -4.80 -7.06
N PRO A 278 16.64 -6.02 -6.56
CA PRO A 278 15.49 -6.84 -6.95
C PRO A 278 14.18 -6.19 -6.46
N THR A 279 13.04 -6.80 -6.80
CA THR A 279 11.75 -6.36 -6.24
C THR A 279 11.73 -6.61 -4.74
N LEU A 280 11.76 -5.54 -3.95
CA LEU A 280 11.56 -5.61 -2.52
C LEU A 280 10.11 -5.98 -2.21
N THR A 281 9.93 -6.98 -1.34
CA THR A 281 8.62 -7.41 -0.83
C THR A 281 8.63 -7.33 0.70
N THR A 282 7.66 -7.96 1.36
CA THR A 282 7.55 -7.99 2.83
C THR A 282 8.60 -8.88 3.50
N THR A 283 9.34 -9.71 2.75
CA THR A 283 10.23 -10.71 3.32
C THR A 283 11.71 -10.33 3.19
N TYR A 284 12.52 -10.77 4.15
CA TYR A 284 13.97 -10.64 4.10
C TYR A 284 14.57 -11.17 2.79
N GLN A 285 14.08 -12.33 2.34
CA GLN A 285 14.57 -13.04 1.15
C GLN A 285 14.45 -12.21 -0.14
N SER A 286 13.54 -11.23 -0.19
CA SER A 286 13.38 -10.36 -1.35
C SER A 286 14.61 -9.49 -1.66
N GLN A 287 15.49 -9.30 -0.68
CA GLN A 287 16.72 -8.50 -0.85
C GLN A 287 17.86 -9.32 -1.46
N ILE A 288 17.79 -10.64 -1.42
CA ILE A 288 18.86 -11.51 -1.92
C ILE A 288 18.86 -11.47 -3.45
N THR A 289 20.03 -11.22 -4.01
CA THR A 289 20.27 -11.05 -5.44
C THR A 289 20.98 -12.25 -6.05
N GLY A 290 20.73 -12.51 -7.33
CA GLY A 290 21.32 -13.64 -8.05
C GLY A 290 20.66 -14.99 -7.72
N LYS A 291 20.42 -15.81 -8.75
CA LYS A 291 19.84 -17.16 -8.56
C LYS A 291 20.87 -18.18 -8.05
N LYS A 292 22.12 -18.07 -8.52
CA LYS A 292 23.22 -19.00 -8.19
C LYS A 292 24.12 -18.45 -7.09
N ASP A 293 24.57 -17.20 -7.24
CA ASP A 293 25.58 -16.63 -6.34
C ASP A 293 25.00 -15.92 -5.10
N ARG A 294 23.68 -16.03 -4.87
CA ARG A 294 22.91 -15.49 -3.72
C ARG A 294 23.67 -14.49 -2.83
N LYS A 295 23.69 -13.23 -3.23
CA LYS A 295 24.40 -12.14 -2.52
C LYS A 295 23.44 -11.15 -1.89
N LEU A 296 23.81 -10.59 -0.75
CA LEU A 296 23.11 -9.43 -0.21
C LEU A 296 23.53 -8.16 -0.96
N PRO A 297 22.65 -7.15 -1.06
CA PRO A 297 22.84 -6.03 -1.97
C PRO A 297 23.82 -4.97 -1.47
N VAL A 298 24.23 -5.01 -0.19
CA VAL A 298 25.10 -4.00 0.44
C VAL A 298 26.32 -4.67 1.06
N LEU A 299 27.45 -3.96 1.06
CA LEU A 299 28.62 -4.26 1.87
C LEU A 299 28.72 -3.22 3.00
N ASP A 300 28.78 -3.71 4.23
CA ASP A 300 28.90 -2.94 5.47
C ASP A 300 30.20 -3.34 6.15
N ASP A 301 31.19 -2.43 6.18
CA ASP A 301 32.57 -2.74 6.55
C ASP A 301 33.12 -3.99 5.82
N GLY A 302 32.83 -4.10 4.52
CA GLY A 302 33.26 -5.20 3.67
C GLY A 302 32.49 -6.52 3.85
N LYS A 303 31.47 -6.57 4.72
CA LYS A 303 30.62 -7.74 4.93
C LYS A 303 29.27 -7.59 4.26
N GLU A 304 28.77 -8.68 3.66
CA GLU A 304 27.44 -8.70 3.05
C GLU A 304 26.34 -8.36 4.05
N SER A 305 25.49 -7.40 3.70
CA SER A 305 24.44 -6.84 4.55
C SER A 305 23.18 -6.49 3.74
N VAL A 306 22.04 -6.46 4.43
CA VAL A 306 20.75 -6.02 3.88
C VAL A 306 20.63 -4.50 3.90
N LEU A 307 19.64 -3.97 3.19
CA LEU A 307 19.26 -2.56 3.33
C LEU A 307 18.71 -2.29 4.72
N LEU A 308 19.14 -1.17 5.29
CA LEU A 308 18.51 -0.55 6.45
C LEU A 308 17.11 -0.06 6.07
N THR A 309 16.23 0.11 7.05
CA THR A 309 14.86 0.60 6.79
C THR A 309 14.86 1.97 6.11
N VAL A 310 15.75 2.87 6.52
CA VAL A 310 15.92 4.19 5.88
C VAL A 310 16.40 4.11 4.43
N GLU A 311 17.24 3.13 4.10
CA GLU A 311 17.69 2.88 2.72
C GLU A 311 16.55 2.29 1.89
N LYS A 312 15.66 1.48 2.49
CA LYS A 312 14.42 1.02 1.83
C LYS A 312 13.47 2.18 1.56
N GLU A 313 13.27 3.10 2.50
CA GLU A 313 12.42 4.29 2.28
C GLU A 313 12.92 5.08 1.06
N ARG A 314 14.23 5.36 1.01
CA ARG A 314 14.87 6.01 -0.14
C ARG A 314 14.73 5.21 -1.43
N ALA A 315 14.88 3.87 -1.38
CA ALA A 315 14.68 2.99 -2.53
C ALA A 315 13.26 3.08 -3.10
N PHE A 316 12.27 3.36 -2.25
CA PHE A 316 10.88 3.57 -2.66
C PHE A 316 10.55 5.03 -3.03
N GLY A 317 11.49 5.97 -2.91
CA GLY A 317 11.27 7.39 -3.20
C GLY A 317 10.62 8.18 -2.06
N LEU A 318 10.61 7.61 -0.85
CA LEU A 318 10.05 8.23 0.34
C LEU A 318 11.15 8.99 1.11
N PRO A 319 10.79 10.01 1.89
CA PRO A 319 11.76 10.73 2.72
C PRO A 319 12.34 9.79 3.78
N THR A 320 13.54 10.12 4.25
CA THR A 320 14.15 9.38 5.37
C THR A 320 13.27 9.52 6.60
N SER A 321 13.10 8.42 7.34
CA SER A 321 12.25 8.31 8.52
C SER A 321 10.74 8.39 8.26
N PHE A 322 10.29 8.22 7.00
CA PHE A 322 8.86 8.21 6.66
C PHE A 322 8.05 7.15 7.42
N THR A 323 8.66 6.01 7.76
CA THR A 323 8.03 4.94 8.55
C THR A 323 8.51 4.92 10.00
N ASP A 324 9.33 5.88 10.41
CA ASP A 324 9.91 6.00 11.74
C ASP A 324 8.97 6.72 12.70
N GLY A 325 7.73 6.25 12.76
CA GLY A 325 6.66 6.86 13.51
C GLY A 325 5.69 5.81 14.04
N ALA A 326 4.80 6.26 14.93
CA ALA A 326 3.71 5.47 15.48
C ALA A 326 4.11 4.16 16.21
N ASP A 327 5.30 4.15 16.82
CA ASP A 327 5.86 3.04 17.62
C ASP A 327 5.85 1.69 16.87
N LEU A 328 6.22 1.73 15.60
CA LEU A 328 6.28 0.55 14.74
C LEU A 328 7.63 -0.15 14.84
N SER A 329 7.59 -1.49 14.97
CA SER A 329 8.79 -2.31 14.91
C SER A 329 9.47 -2.24 13.53
N ILE A 330 10.78 -2.51 13.48
CA ILE A 330 11.54 -2.59 12.21
C ILE A 330 10.89 -3.56 11.21
N GLY A 331 10.35 -4.67 11.73
CA GLY A 331 9.66 -5.68 10.91
C GLY A 331 8.37 -5.14 10.30
N ASP A 332 7.58 -4.40 11.08
CA ASP A 332 6.33 -3.79 10.62
C ASP A 332 6.58 -2.72 9.56
N ARG A 333 7.56 -1.85 9.82
CA ARG A 333 8.01 -0.83 8.85
C ARG A 333 8.44 -1.47 7.53
N SER A 334 9.25 -2.53 7.60
CA SER A 334 9.68 -3.27 6.40
C SER A 334 8.51 -3.92 5.66
N LYS A 335 7.52 -4.45 6.39
CA LYS A 335 6.32 -5.06 5.80
C LYS A 335 5.47 -4.02 5.06
N LEU A 336 5.19 -2.87 5.69
CA LEU A 336 4.45 -1.78 5.09
C LEU A 336 5.13 -1.28 3.81
N LEU A 337 6.44 -1.02 3.85
CA LEU A 337 7.22 -0.62 2.66
C LEU A 337 7.15 -1.66 1.54
N GLY A 338 7.27 -2.96 1.86
CA GLY A 338 7.19 -4.01 0.85
C GLY A 338 5.87 -4.02 0.08
N GLN A 339 4.78 -3.64 0.74
CA GLN A 339 3.43 -3.55 0.16
C GLN A 339 3.19 -2.22 -0.56
N ALA A 340 3.85 -1.14 -0.13
CA ALA A 340 3.61 0.22 -0.61
C ALA A 340 3.89 0.43 -2.12
N TRP A 341 3.34 1.51 -2.67
CA TRP A 341 3.77 2.04 -3.95
C TRP A 341 5.21 2.57 -3.91
N CYS A 342 5.88 2.49 -5.06
CA CYS A 342 7.11 3.24 -5.26
C CYS A 342 6.74 4.66 -5.64
N ALA A 343 7.04 5.62 -4.76
CA ALA A 343 6.72 7.03 -4.96
C ALA A 343 7.36 7.58 -6.24
N ASN A 344 8.61 7.19 -6.57
CA ASN A 344 9.24 7.62 -7.83
C ASN A 344 8.41 7.24 -9.07
N SER A 345 7.82 6.05 -9.09
CA SER A 345 6.92 5.65 -10.19
C SER A 345 5.60 6.44 -10.18
N MET A 346 5.06 6.72 -8.99
CA MET A 346 3.80 7.43 -8.82
C MET A 346 3.90 8.90 -9.19
N LEU A 347 5.02 9.56 -8.88
CA LEU A 347 5.27 10.94 -9.30
C LEU A 347 5.20 11.07 -10.82
N GLU A 348 5.84 10.16 -11.56
CA GLU A 348 5.81 10.17 -13.02
C GLU A 348 4.42 9.87 -13.57
N ILE A 349 3.76 8.83 -13.05
CA ILE A 349 2.43 8.42 -13.52
C ILE A 349 1.37 9.48 -13.22
N MET A 350 1.47 10.18 -12.08
CA MET A 350 0.50 11.19 -11.64
C MET A 350 0.82 12.60 -12.16
N LYS A 351 2.01 12.83 -12.73
CA LYS A 351 2.43 14.12 -13.31
C LYS A 351 1.39 14.77 -14.23
N PRO A 352 0.68 14.04 -15.13
CA PRO A 352 -0.39 14.62 -15.96
C PRO A 352 -1.51 15.33 -15.20
N LEU A 353 -1.76 14.96 -13.95
CA LEU A 353 -2.81 15.57 -13.13
C LEU A 353 -2.53 17.04 -12.80
N THR A 354 -1.25 17.48 -12.85
CA THR A 354 -0.87 18.89 -12.68
C THR A 354 -1.43 19.80 -13.77
N LYS A 355 -1.75 19.25 -14.95
CA LYS A 355 -2.40 19.98 -16.04
C LYS A 355 -3.92 20.09 -15.87
N VAL A 356 -4.50 19.38 -14.90
CA VAL A 356 -5.96 19.27 -14.70
C VAL A 356 -6.40 19.98 -13.41
N PHE A 357 -5.63 19.82 -12.34
CA PHE A 357 -5.99 20.32 -11.01
C PHE A 357 -5.16 21.53 -10.63
N LYS A 358 -5.68 22.32 -9.67
CA LYS A 358 -4.99 23.48 -9.14
C LYS A 358 -3.66 23.04 -8.55
N THR A 359 -2.59 23.72 -8.92
CA THR A 359 -1.28 23.54 -8.31
C THR A 359 -0.94 24.77 -7.48
N TYR A 360 0.00 24.63 -6.54
CA TYR A 360 0.55 25.73 -5.77
C TYR A 360 2.06 25.76 -5.93
N ASP A 361 2.66 26.94 -5.71
CA ASP A 361 4.10 27.15 -5.83
C ASP A 361 4.88 26.74 -4.58
#